data_AF-R8AWS8-F1
#
_entry.id   AF-R8AWS8-F1
#
_cell.length_a   1.000
_cell.length_b   1.000
_cell.length_c   1.000
_cell.angle_alpha   90.00
_cell.angle_beta   90.00
_cell.angle_gamma   90.00
#
_symmetry.space_group_name_H-M   'P 1'
#
loop_
_entity.id
_entity.type
_entity.pdbx_description
1 polymer ?
#
loop_
_entity_poly.entity_id
_entity_poly.type
_entity_poly.pdbx_seq_one_letter_code
_entity_poly.pdbx_strand_id
1 'polypeptide(L)'
;MFSRKVIDSCAKLSRENAENPGCFNDLQLGFFFDGMGLGIDGKEGVGKRSNISKLWFLYHYGVSEDKSQYFDKFYFSGLGVALDADAANGFGGAARRTPDEVVSGIDGQKNGAGVEAGKHTISNSGGRPWYETFSKTFKDSFTDWKGWVKEIRNGATRAGTEIFEPIRDTPVAASLLMSGAPTRLDMAERSFRRKVEEVMSVEGPPLRTIRISVFGFDFGAAIGKRFIRNLLENVCTQSAEKFLYNDIEVIVEFAGFFDCVDRTHPEMGPLDWMHPLTPVLDDGGDLHPAVATALHLVAAHERRFYRRSRTLGTLNNDWREELFPGISPDVGGGLEDGNQKPSSELSTVALHRMYNSAYRAGVPIPHMDDLAQADREIAQQFEFNHVVGSHTMFGLVRHYERFMRQYRHELTEEAFRAHIMLYLYWQSQRFAEYRHAKNILEGSQDELPGWLHSRVSELVAALADSDENRWQTVAQERDRLDTALEELDESWGWLNQVDEEARDLIRRFESADPSVSKHARLVLRNECSMAYRWRDWVEGQNLPNDVPEAVMLLFSHGMHDTVPEKMDFRSNQQANLFHGYRYFTVRGVEVPT
;
A
#
# COMPACT_ATOMS: atom_id res chain seq x y z
N MET A 1 -35.68 2.28 14.76
CA MET A 1 -36.35 1.64 15.91
C MET A 1 -35.37 0.60 16.43
N PHE A 2 -34.64 0.90 17.52
CA PHE A 2 -33.58 0.00 18.00
C PHE A 2 -34.19 -1.32 18.49
N SER A 3 -33.51 -2.43 18.17
CA SER A 3 -33.93 -3.78 18.59
C SER A 3 -33.98 -3.87 20.11
N ARG A 4 -35.00 -4.55 20.66
CA ARG A 4 -35.19 -4.77 22.10
C ARG A 4 -33.92 -5.26 22.81
N LYS A 5 -33.08 -6.05 22.13
CA LYS A 5 -31.79 -6.53 22.66
C LYS A 5 -30.79 -5.41 22.96
N VAL A 6 -30.76 -4.35 22.16
CA VAL A 6 -29.86 -3.19 22.34
C VAL A 6 -30.33 -2.37 23.54
N ILE A 7 -31.65 -2.18 23.66
CA ILE A 7 -32.27 -1.45 24.77
C ILE A 7 -32.05 -2.22 26.09
N ASP A 8 -32.21 -3.54 26.08
CA ASP A 8 -31.98 -4.39 27.25
C ASP A 8 -30.50 -4.44 27.65
N SER A 9 -29.56 -4.38 26.69
CA SER A 9 -28.12 -4.32 26.95
C SER A 9 -27.71 -2.98 27.57
N CYS A 10 -28.21 -1.85 27.04
CA CYS A 10 -28.02 -0.53 27.65
C CYS A 10 -28.62 -0.46 29.06
N ALA A 11 -29.80 -1.04 29.28
CA ALA A 11 -30.43 -1.08 30.60
C ALA A 11 -29.64 -1.95 31.61
N LYS A 12 -28.97 -3.00 31.14
CA LYS A 12 -28.07 -3.83 31.95
C LYS A 12 -26.79 -3.09 32.33
N LEU A 13 -26.16 -2.42 31.37
CA LEU A 13 -24.98 -1.58 31.58
C LEU A 13 -25.27 -0.41 32.55
N SER A 14 -26.44 0.22 32.43
CA SER A 14 -26.87 1.26 33.38
C SER A 14 -27.16 0.72 34.79
N ARG A 15 -27.57 -0.55 34.93
CA ARG A 15 -27.81 -1.17 36.25
C ARG A 15 -26.52 -1.64 36.91
N GLU A 16 -25.58 -2.21 36.17
CA GLU A 16 -24.25 -2.58 36.68
C GLU A 16 -23.42 -1.35 37.10
N ASN A 17 -23.53 -0.24 36.36
CA ASN A 17 -22.89 1.03 36.76
C ASN A 17 -23.56 1.72 37.96
N ALA A 18 -24.78 1.33 38.33
CA ALA A 18 -25.50 1.87 39.49
C ALA A 18 -25.18 1.14 40.81
N GLU A 19 -24.68 -0.10 40.75
CA GLU A 19 -24.36 -0.91 41.94
C GLU A 19 -22.93 -0.68 42.48
N ASN A 20 -22.07 0.05 41.77
CA ASN A 20 -20.75 0.44 42.28
C ASN A 20 -20.30 1.80 41.69
N PRO A 21 -20.49 2.93 42.39
CA PRO A 21 -20.26 4.28 41.87
C PRO A 21 -18.75 4.66 41.90
N GLY A 22 -17.87 3.72 41.63
CA GLY A 22 -16.45 4.01 41.47
C GLY A 22 -16.24 4.85 40.23
N CYS A 23 -15.51 5.95 40.33
CA CYS A 23 -14.92 6.58 39.16
C CYS A 23 -13.95 5.56 38.53
N PHE A 24 -13.93 5.45 37.20
CA PHE A 24 -13.01 4.60 36.46
C PHE A 24 -12.45 5.38 35.30
N ASN A 25 -11.21 5.07 34.93
CA ASN A 25 -10.56 5.64 33.77
C ASN A 25 -10.62 4.67 32.58
N ASP A 26 -10.59 5.22 31.37
CA ASP A 26 -10.46 4.48 30.11
C ASP A 26 -9.22 4.95 29.33
N LEU A 27 -8.55 4.03 28.64
CA LEU A 27 -7.39 4.32 27.79
C LEU A 27 -7.71 3.93 26.34
N GLN A 28 -7.51 4.83 25.38
CA GLN A 28 -7.68 4.57 23.96
C GLN A 28 -6.35 4.73 23.24
N LEU A 29 -5.95 3.70 22.48
CA LEU A 29 -4.66 3.67 21.78
C LEU A 29 -4.86 3.41 20.28
N GLY A 30 -4.25 4.27 19.45
CA GLY A 30 -4.20 4.11 18.00
C GLY A 30 -2.85 3.59 17.52
N PHE A 31 -2.83 2.54 16.71
CA PHE A 31 -1.62 1.97 16.09
C PHE A 31 -1.71 2.08 14.57
N PHE A 32 -0.72 2.72 13.95
CA PHE A 32 -0.76 3.11 12.53
C PHE A 32 0.46 2.57 11.79
N PHE A 33 0.27 1.55 10.94
CA PHE A 33 1.34 0.87 10.21
C PHE A 33 1.32 1.23 8.72
N ASP A 34 2.30 2.01 8.27
CA ASP A 34 2.27 2.54 6.90
C ASP A 34 2.77 1.55 5.83
N GLY A 35 2.44 1.85 4.57
CA GLY A 35 2.78 1.05 3.40
C GLY A 35 4.24 1.15 2.97
N MET A 36 4.68 0.21 2.13
CA MET A 36 6.10 0.11 1.73
C MET A 36 6.64 1.42 1.15
N GLY A 37 7.80 1.85 1.65
CA GLY A 37 8.47 3.06 1.16
C GLY A 37 7.85 4.37 1.63
N LEU A 38 6.87 4.34 2.54
CA LEU A 38 6.17 5.50 3.07
C LEU A 38 6.53 5.78 4.54
N GLY A 39 6.48 7.06 4.90
CA GLY A 39 6.81 7.60 6.21
C GLY A 39 5.90 8.77 6.54
N ILE A 40 6.01 9.30 7.75
CA ILE A 40 5.03 10.21 8.34
C ILE A 40 4.84 11.51 7.53
N ASP A 41 5.93 12.09 7.03
CA ASP A 41 5.93 13.36 6.29
C ASP A 41 5.69 13.22 4.78
N GLY A 42 5.55 11.99 4.27
CA GLY A 42 5.62 11.72 2.83
C GLY A 42 7.03 11.99 2.25
N LYS A 43 7.29 11.61 1.00
CA LYS A 43 8.57 11.89 0.35
C LYS A 43 8.62 13.33 -0.19
N GLU A 44 8.86 14.35 0.62
CA GLU A 44 8.93 15.75 0.16
C GLU A 44 7.59 16.28 -0.39
N GLY A 45 6.76 16.87 0.47
CA GLY A 45 5.59 17.69 0.08
C GLY A 45 4.21 17.19 0.57
N VAL A 46 3.27 18.13 0.70
CA VAL A 46 1.89 17.95 1.22
C VAL A 46 1.07 16.92 0.42
N GLY A 47 1.42 16.66 -0.84
CA GLY A 47 0.71 15.74 -1.74
C GLY A 47 1.05 14.24 -1.61
N LYS A 48 2.11 13.87 -0.87
CA LYS A 48 2.62 12.47 -0.86
C LYS A 48 2.30 11.68 0.40
N ARG A 49 1.41 12.17 1.27
CA ARG A 49 1.06 11.46 2.51
C ARG A 49 0.16 10.25 2.23
N SER A 50 0.45 9.15 2.92
CA SER A 50 -0.44 8.00 2.98
C SER A 50 -1.71 8.33 3.75
N ASN A 51 -2.77 7.58 3.49
CA ASN A 51 -4.00 7.65 4.29
C ASN A 51 -3.76 7.23 5.75
N ILE A 52 -2.75 6.39 6.02
CA ILE A 52 -2.33 6.03 7.38
C ILE A 52 -1.78 7.24 8.13
N SER A 53 -0.86 8.01 7.50
CA SER A 53 -0.32 9.24 8.08
C SER A 53 -1.43 10.26 8.36
N LYS A 54 -2.34 10.49 7.40
CA LYS A 54 -3.47 11.41 7.57
C LYS A 54 -4.36 11.03 8.77
N LEU A 55 -4.71 9.75 8.91
CA LEU A 55 -5.51 9.27 10.04
C LEU A 55 -4.76 9.38 11.38
N TRP A 56 -3.44 9.14 11.39
CA TRP A 56 -2.62 9.31 12.59
C TRP A 56 -2.63 10.76 13.06
N PHE A 57 -2.48 11.75 12.17
CA PHE A 57 -2.53 13.16 12.56
C PHE A 57 -3.84 13.53 13.25
N LEU A 58 -4.97 12.99 12.79
CA LEU A 58 -6.30 13.29 13.33
C LEU A 58 -6.66 12.54 14.61
N TYR A 59 -5.97 11.45 14.94
CA TYR A 59 -6.25 10.69 16.16
C TYR A 59 -5.96 11.55 17.39
N HIS A 60 -6.93 11.61 18.32
CA HIS A 60 -6.85 12.39 19.54
C HIS A 60 -5.77 11.84 20.48
N TYR A 61 -5.08 12.72 21.20
CA TYR A 61 -4.00 12.33 22.12
C TYR A 61 -4.06 13.19 23.39
N GLY A 62 -3.51 12.67 24.48
CA GLY A 62 -3.46 13.36 25.77
C GLY A 62 -4.51 12.85 26.74
N VAL A 63 -5.13 13.77 27.48
CA VAL A 63 -6.10 13.45 28.54
C VAL A 63 -7.32 14.34 28.36
N SER A 64 -8.50 13.75 28.47
CA SER A 64 -9.79 14.46 28.50
C SER A 64 -9.86 15.53 29.60
N GLU A 65 -10.71 16.53 29.41
CA GLU A 65 -10.86 17.65 30.35
C GLU A 65 -11.27 17.19 31.76
N ASP A 66 -12.12 16.17 31.86
CA ASP A 66 -12.57 15.57 33.13
C ASP A 66 -11.57 14.56 33.72
N LYS A 67 -10.45 14.33 33.03
CA LYS A 67 -9.37 13.40 33.39
C LYS A 67 -9.81 11.94 33.55
N SER A 68 -10.93 11.56 32.94
CA SER A 68 -11.44 10.18 32.98
C SER A 68 -10.95 9.33 31.80
N GLN A 69 -10.54 9.96 30.71
CA GLN A 69 -10.09 9.29 29.48
C GLN A 69 -8.69 9.73 29.08
N TYR A 70 -7.87 8.74 28.74
CA TYR A 70 -6.50 8.89 28.26
C TYR A 70 -6.41 8.41 26.83
N PHE A 71 -5.60 9.10 26.03
CA PHE A 71 -5.46 8.84 24.59
C PHE A 71 -4.00 8.89 24.18
N ASP A 72 -3.58 7.95 23.33
CA ASP A 72 -2.27 8.01 22.68
C ASP A 72 -2.30 7.36 21.31
N LYS A 73 -1.29 7.67 20.50
CA LYS A 73 -1.17 7.19 19.13
C LYS A 73 0.27 6.88 18.78
N PHE A 74 0.47 5.81 18.02
CA PHE A 74 1.79 5.31 17.63
C PHE A 74 1.86 5.12 16.13
N TYR A 75 2.90 5.68 15.52
CA TYR A 75 3.14 5.59 14.09
C TYR A 75 4.32 4.66 13.80
N PHE A 76 4.17 3.80 12.79
CA PHE A 76 5.20 2.90 12.32
C PHE A 76 5.39 3.09 10.82
N SER A 77 6.48 3.75 10.43
CA SER A 77 6.87 3.94 9.02
C SER A 77 6.88 2.61 8.27
N GLY A 78 6.51 2.59 7.00
CA GLY A 78 6.46 1.35 6.25
C GLY A 78 7.84 0.73 5.98
N LEU A 79 7.85 -0.53 5.55
CA LEU A 79 9.09 -1.24 5.24
C LEU A 79 9.88 -0.50 4.13
N GLY A 80 11.21 -0.49 4.24
CA GLY A 80 12.09 0.24 3.32
C GLY A 80 12.27 1.73 3.65
N VAL A 81 11.70 2.20 4.76
CA VAL A 81 11.96 3.54 5.34
C VAL A 81 12.53 3.37 6.74
N ALA A 82 13.38 4.33 7.15
CA ALA A 82 13.85 4.43 8.51
C ALA A 82 12.67 4.51 9.48
N LEU A 83 12.81 3.81 10.60
CA LEU A 83 11.77 3.75 11.62
C LEU A 83 11.82 5.04 12.43
N ASP A 84 10.70 5.77 12.47
CA ASP A 84 10.58 6.96 13.31
C ASP A 84 10.39 6.53 14.76
N ALA A 85 11.47 6.58 15.54
CA ALA A 85 11.45 6.16 16.94
C ALA A 85 10.63 7.11 17.81
N ASP A 86 10.55 8.40 17.49
CA ASP A 86 9.83 9.37 18.31
C ASP A 86 8.32 9.24 18.11
N ALA A 87 7.87 9.12 16.86
CA ALA A 87 6.46 8.89 16.55
C ALA A 87 5.98 7.49 17.01
N ALA A 88 6.89 6.52 17.06
CA ALA A 88 6.60 5.20 17.64
C ALA A 88 6.54 5.19 19.17
N ASN A 89 7.20 6.14 19.83
CA ASN A 89 7.19 6.28 21.29
C ASN A 89 5.98 7.10 21.81
N GLY A 90 5.14 7.61 20.93
CA GLY A 90 3.91 8.33 21.29
C GLY A 90 4.13 9.77 21.75
N PHE A 91 3.04 10.51 21.90
CA PHE A 91 3.08 11.95 22.14
C PHE A 91 3.38 12.26 23.62
N GLY A 92 4.66 12.25 23.99
CA GLY A 92 5.12 12.53 25.36
C GLY A 92 6.49 11.94 25.73
N GLY A 93 7.01 10.98 24.95
CA GLY A 93 8.32 10.34 25.19
C GLY A 93 9.52 11.29 25.06
N ALA A 94 9.40 12.36 24.27
CA ALA A 94 10.45 13.37 24.08
C ALA A 94 10.51 14.43 25.19
N ALA A 95 9.39 14.70 25.87
CA ALA A 95 9.27 15.82 26.81
C ALA A 95 9.87 15.56 28.21
N ARG A 96 10.32 14.33 28.51
CA ARG A 96 10.92 13.96 29.79
C ARG A 96 12.46 13.93 29.80
N ARG A 97 13.13 14.33 28.72
CA ARG A 97 14.61 14.45 28.71
C ARG A 97 15.00 15.93 28.84
N THR A 98 15.54 16.31 29.99
CA THR A 98 16.10 17.64 30.21
C THR A 98 17.40 17.82 29.39
N PRO A 99 17.63 18.98 28.74
CA PRO A 99 18.82 19.24 27.93
C PRO A 99 20.16 19.04 28.66
N ASP A 100 20.19 19.19 29.99
CA ASP A 100 21.43 19.06 30.77
C ASP A 100 21.97 17.63 30.87
N GLU A 101 21.13 16.59 30.69
CA GLU A 101 21.61 15.20 30.55
C GLU A 101 22.23 14.93 29.17
N VAL A 102 21.90 15.76 28.17
CA VAL A 102 22.47 15.67 26.82
C VAL A 102 23.87 16.28 26.78
N VAL A 103 24.15 17.32 27.57
CA VAL A 103 25.43 18.04 27.50
C VAL A 103 26.52 17.35 28.34
N SER A 104 26.20 16.74 29.49
CA SER A 104 27.21 16.04 30.29
C SER A 104 27.75 14.76 29.66
N GLY A 105 27.05 14.20 28.66
CA GLY A 105 27.51 13.04 27.90
C GLY A 105 28.52 13.38 26.79
N ILE A 106 28.65 14.65 26.42
CA ILE A 106 29.43 15.06 25.24
C ILE A 106 30.88 15.45 25.59
N ASP A 107 31.17 15.85 26.83
CA ASP A 107 32.51 16.38 27.20
C ASP A 107 33.51 15.32 27.73
N GLY A 108 33.10 14.07 27.90
CA GLY A 108 33.93 13.02 28.53
C GLY A 108 34.94 12.30 27.63
N GLN A 109 34.94 12.53 26.31
CA GLN A 109 35.68 11.66 25.39
C GLN A 109 36.59 12.43 24.41
N LYS A 110 37.37 13.36 24.96
CA LYS A 110 38.65 13.75 24.37
C LYS A 110 39.74 13.32 25.33
N ASN A 111 40.37 12.17 25.07
CA ASN A 111 41.81 11.91 25.23
C ASN A 111 42.17 10.42 25.01
N GLY A 112 42.78 10.15 23.86
CA GLY A 112 44.07 9.45 23.70
C GLY A 112 44.24 8.00 24.15
N ALA A 113 44.34 7.10 23.17
CA ALA A 113 45.38 6.07 22.95
C ALA A 113 44.86 5.11 21.86
N GLY A 114 45.48 4.81 20.72
CA GLY A 114 46.87 4.92 20.31
C GLY A 114 47.39 3.53 19.89
N VAL A 115 47.29 3.22 18.58
CA VAL A 115 48.22 2.41 17.74
C VAL A 115 48.38 0.91 18.16
N GLU A 116 48.20 -0.13 17.34
CA GLU A 116 48.89 -0.45 16.08
C GLU A 116 48.33 -1.71 15.39
N ALA A 117 48.71 -1.90 14.11
CA ALA A 117 48.62 -3.10 13.24
C ALA A 117 47.26 -3.36 12.56
N GLY A 118 47.13 -3.39 11.23
CA GLY A 118 48.11 -3.33 10.14
C GLY A 118 47.40 -3.75 8.86
N LYS A 119 47.62 -2.98 7.78
CA LYS A 119 47.12 -3.24 6.41
C LYS A 119 47.36 -4.68 5.97
N HIS A 120 46.34 -5.36 5.44
CA HIS A 120 46.50 -6.29 4.31
C HIS A 120 45.22 -6.38 3.46
N THR A 121 45.32 -5.76 2.30
CA THR A 121 44.91 -6.21 0.96
C THR A 121 43.71 -7.15 0.79
N ILE A 122 42.73 -6.57 0.09
CA ILE A 122 41.82 -7.21 -0.86
C ILE A 122 42.57 -8.22 -1.76
N SER A 123 42.21 -9.50 -1.67
CA SER A 123 42.23 -10.43 -2.82
C SER A 123 41.29 -11.61 -2.56
N ASN A 124 40.47 -11.93 -3.56
CA ASN A 124 39.58 -13.09 -3.60
C ASN A 124 40.37 -14.41 -3.58
N SER A 125 39.93 -15.41 -2.80
CA SER A 125 39.60 -16.77 -3.30
C SER A 125 39.16 -17.73 -2.17
N GLY A 126 38.02 -18.41 -2.37
CA GLY A 126 37.75 -19.77 -1.87
C GLY A 126 36.88 -19.96 -0.61
N GLY A 127 35.61 -20.33 -0.81
CA GLY A 127 34.99 -21.43 -0.05
C GLY A 127 34.10 -21.11 1.15
N ARG A 128 32.85 -20.69 0.90
CA ARG A 128 31.56 -21.26 1.40
C ARG A 128 30.42 -20.26 1.13
N PRO A 129 29.27 -20.67 0.57
CA PRO A 129 28.18 -19.73 0.32
C PRO A 129 27.58 -19.18 1.63
N TRP A 130 27.44 -17.86 1.69
CA TRP A 130 26.97 -17.11 2.86
C TRP A 130 25.56 -17.48 3.35
N TYR A 131 24.78 -18.23 2.57
CA TYR A 131 23.45 -18.74 2.95
C TYR A 131 23.48 -19.92 3.95
N GLU A 132 24.57 -20.69 4.01
CA GLU A 132 24.66 -21.85 4.92
C GLU A 132 24.88 -21.43 6.38
N THR A 133 25.51 -20.29 6.62
CA THR A 133 25.73 -19.75 7.98
C THR A 133 24.51 -18.98 8.48
N PHE A 134 23.76 -18.33 7.58
CA PHE A 134 22.56 -17.56 7.92
C PHE A 134 21.33 -18.45 8.22
N SER A 135 21.16 -19.57 7.50
CA SER A 135 20.01 -20.46 7.67
C SER A 135 19.99 -21.21 9.01
N LYS A 136 21.15 -21.47 9.62
CA LYS A 136 21.24 -22.13 10.95
C LYS A 136 20.83 -21.17 12.08
N THR A 137 21.30 -19.93 12.07
CA THR A 137 20.99 -18.95 13.13
C THR A 137 19.53 -18.48 13.09
N PHE A 138 18.90 -18.45 11.91
CA PHE A 138 17.51 -18.04 11.74
C PHE A 138 16.50 -19.14 12.13
N LYS A 139 16.78 -20.42 11.82
CA LYS A 139 15.93 -21.56 12.23
C LYS A 139 15.87 -21.75 13.75
N ASP A 140 17.00 -21.54 14.42
CA ASP A 140 17.08 -21.64 15.89
C ASP A 140 16.32 -20.50 16.59
N SER A 141 16.06 -19.37 15.91
CA SER A 141 15.31 -18.22 16.46
C SER A 141 13.78 -18.33 16.29
N PHE A 142 13.28 -19.16 15.35
CA PHE A 142 11.85 -19.23 15.06
C PHE A 142 11.13 -20.40 15.78
N THR A 143 11.88 -21.35 16.33
CA THR A 143 11.32 -22.59 16.90
C THR A 143 11.16 -22.59 18.42
N ASP A 144 11.68 -21.58 19.13
CA ASP A 144 11.61 -21.53 20.60
C ASP A 144 11.01 -20.22 21.16
N TRP A 145 9.78 -19.90 20.73
CA TRP A 145 9.03 -18.76 21.25
C TRP A 145 8.71 -18.87 22.76
N LYS A 146 8.82 -20.08 23.34
CA LYS A 146 8.60 -20.34 24.78
C LYS A 146 9.81 -20.00 25.64
N GLY A 147 11.02 -19.92 25.08
CA GLY A 147 12.21 -19.47 25.78
C GLY A 147 12.20 -17.97 26.10
N TRP A 148 11.62 -17.16 25.21
CA TRP A 148 11.61 -15.70 25.30
C TRP A 148 10.79 -15.15 26.50
N VAL A 149 9.79 -15.90 26.95
CA VAL A 149 8.92 -15.54 28.10
C VAL A 149 9.64 -15.70 29.45
N LYS A 150 10.71 -16.50 29.53
CA LYS A 150 11.34 -16.86 30.80
C LYS A 150 12.50 -15.94 31.23
N GLU A 151 13.06 -15.16 30.30
CA GLU A 151 14.20 -14.26 30.58
C GLU A 151 13.80 -12.83 30.95
N ILE A 152 12.56 -12.42 30.74
CA ILE A 152 12.06 -11.07 31.11
C ILE A 152 11.94 -10.89 32.64
N ARG A 153 12.01 -11.97 33.41
CA ARG A 153 11.82 -11.93 34.87
C ARG A 153 13.07 -11.58 35.68
N ASN A 154 14.28 -11.57 35.10
CA ASN A 154 15.51 -11.35 35.86
C ASN A 154 16.38 -10.20 35.30
N GLY A 155 16.18 -8.99 35.83
CA GLY A 155 17.28 -8.08 36.21
C GLY A 155 18.07 -7.32 35.12
N ALA A 156 17.72 -6.04 34.97
CA ALA A 156 18.58 -4.85 34.81
C ALA A 156 19.90 -4.87 33.97
N THR A 157 19.93 -3.92 33.02
CA THR A 157 21.05 -3.12 32.47
C THR A 157 22.06 -3.69 31.45
N ARG A 158 22.30 -2.83 30.44
CA ARG A 158 23.40 -2.73 29.46
C ARG A 158 23.37 -3.66 28.23
N ALA A 159 23.03 -3.07 27.08
CA ALA A 159 23.98 -2.68 26.02
C ALA A 159 23.18 -2.34 24.77
N GLY A 160 23.15 -1.05 24.40
CA GLY A 160 22.80 -0.66 23.04
C GLY A 160 23.97 -0.99 22.13
N THR A 161 23.74 -1.78 21.09
CA THR A 161 24.71 -1.96 20.00
C THR A 161 24.01 -1.88 18.66
N GLU A 162 24.31 -0.78 17.98
CA GLU A 162 24.50 -0.63 16.55
C GLU A 162 25.04 -1.90 15.90
N ILE A 163 24.19 -2.62 15.17
CA ILE A 163 24.58 -3.42 14.02
C ILE A 163 23.44 -3.24 13.00
N PHE A 164 23.76 -3.06 11.72
CA PHE A 164 22.87 -2.90 10.56
C PHE A 164 22.57 -1.47 10.06
N GLU A 165 23.61 -0.74 9.65
CA GLU A 165 23.44 0.44 8.79
C GLU A 165 23.73 0.18 7.29
N PRO A 166 24.64 -0.69 6.82
CA PRO A 166 24.92 -0.75 5.37
C PRO A 166 23.95 -1.57 4.50
N ILE A 167 23.03 -2.37 5.08
CA ILE A 167 22.18 -3.33 4.32
C ILE A 167 20.68 -2.96 4.37
N ARG A 168 20.29 -1.94 5.15
CA ARG A 168 18.91 -1.45 5.25
C ARG A 168 18.50 -0.54 4.10
N ASP A 169 19.45 0.19 3.52
CA ASP A 169 19.15 1.40 2.75
C ASP A 169 18.99 1.17 1.24
N THR A 170 18.57 -0.03 0.83
CA THR A 170 17.98 -0.21 -0.51
C THR A 170 16.54 -0.69 -0.39
N PRO A 171 15.57 0.01 -1.03
CA PRO A 171 14.17 -0.45 -1.10
C PRO A 171 14.05 -1.90 -1.61
N VAL A 172 15.01 -2.33 -2.44
CA VAL A 172 15.12 -3.68 -2.99
C VAL A 172 15.50 -4.71 -1.91
N ALA A 173 16.49 -4.44 -1.05
CA ALA A 173 16.87 -5.36 0.02
C ALA A 173 15.80 -5.44 1.12
N ALA A 174 15.17 -4.32 1.49
CA ALA A 174 14.03 -4.32 2.42
C ALA A 174 12.82 -5.08 1.84
N SER A 175 12.58 -4.95 0.53
CA SER A 175 11.57 -5.73 -0.17
C SER A 175 11.90 -7.22 -0.21
N LEU A 176 13.16 -7.61 -0.39
CA LEU A 176 13.58 -9.02 -0.50
C LEU A 176 13.76 -9.70 0.86
N LEU A 177 14.14 -8.97 1.92
CA LEU A 177 14.53 -9.55 3.20
C LEU A 177 13.57 -9.24 4.36
N MET A 178 12.61 -8.33 4.18
CA MET A 178 11.64 -7.91 5.21
C MET A 178 12.27 -7.55 6.57
N SER A 179 13.55 -7.18 6.56
CA SER A 179 14.34 -6.82 7.72
C SER A 179 13.80 -5.53 8.33
N GLY A 180 12.81 -5.68 9.22
CA GLY A 180 12.18 -4.56 9.92
C GLY A 180 10.72 -4.77 10.32
N ALA A 181 10.04 -5.81 9.82
CA ALA A 181 8.69 -6.14 10.30
C ALA A 181 8.68 -6.61 11.77
N PRO A 182 9.56 -7.53 12.21
CA PRO A 182 9.66 -7.88 13.63
C PRO A 182 9.97 -6.67 14.53
N THR A 183 10.83 -5.76 14.07
CA THR A 183 11.16 -4.53 14.80
C THR A 183 9.95 -3.63 15.02
N ARG A 184 9.09 -3.48 14.01
CA ARG A 184 7.85 -2.69 14.12
C ARG A 184 6.84 -3.34 15.05
N LEU A 185 6.68 -4.67 14.96
CA LEU A 185 5.82 -5.44 15.85
C LEU A 185 6.26 -5.32 17.31
N ASP A 186 7.53 -5.61 17.58
CA ASP A 186 8.10 -5.53 18.93
C ASP A 186 7.99 -4.11 19.49
N MET A 187 8.27 -3.08 18.68
CA MET A 187 8.09 -1.71 19.10
C MET A 187 6.63 -1.35 19.38
N ALA A 188 5.67 -1.85 18.60
CA ALA A 188 4.24 -1.66 18.86
C ALA A 188 3.81 -2.31 20.19
N GLU A 189 4.24 -3.54 20.45
CA GLU A 189 3.97 -4.21 21.73
C GLU A 189 4.62 -3.48 22.91
N ARG A 190 5.87 -2.99 22.75
CA ARG A 190 6.53 -2.19 23.79
C ARG A 190 5.81 -0.87 24.03
N SER A 191 5.33 -0.19 22.99
CA SER A 191 4.57 1.05 23.13
C SER A 191 3.24 0.84 23.83
N PHE A 192 2.54 -0.27 23.55
CA PHE A 192 1.37 -0.69 24.33
C PHE A 192 1.71 -0.83 25.82
N ARG A 193 2.68 -1.70 26.18
CA ARG A 193 3.03 -1.97 27.58
C ARG A 193 3.43 -0.70 28.32
N ARG A 194 4.35 0.08 27.74
CA ARG A 194 4.85 1.33 28.31
C ARG A 194 3.72 2.32 28.56
N LYS A 195 2.78 2.49 27.63
CA LYS A 195 1.70 3.46 27.81
C LYS A 195 0.71 3.03 28.88
N VAL A 196 0.38 1.74 28.94
CA VAL A 196 -0.46 1.21 30.02
C VAL A 196 0.22 1.42 31.38
N GLU A 197 1.50 1.09 31.50
CA GLU A 197 2.29 1.33 32.73
C GLU A 197 2.33 2.82 33.12
N GLU A 198 2.52 3.71 32.15
CA GLU A 198 2.52 5.16 32.37
C GLU A 198 1.17 5.62 32.95
N VAL A 199 0.04 5.21 32.36
CA VAL A 199 -1.30 5.60 32.83
C VAL A 199 -1.61 4.99 34.19
N MET A 200 -1.23 3.73 34.43
CA MET A 200 -1.38 3.07 35.74
C MET A 200 -0.54 3.72 36.85
N SER A 201 0.54 4.43 36.50
CA SER A 201 1.39 5.16 37.45
C SER A 201 0.84 6.52 37.86
N VAL A 202 -0.18 7.04 37.15
CA VAL A 202 -0.83 8.31 37.47
C VAL A 202 -1.78 8.11 38.66
N GLU A 203 -1.66 8.95 39.68
CA GLU A 203 -2.61 8.97 40.80
C GLU A 203 -4.03 9.31 40.30
N GLY A 204 -4.99 8.42 40.51
CA GLY A 204 -6.37 8.62 40.06
C GLY A 204 -7.24 7.36 40.19
N PRO A 205 -8.45 7.40 39.63
CA PRO A 205 -9.32 6.23 39.55
C PRO A 205 -8.66 5.08 38.76
N PRO A 206 -8.99 3.81 39.09
CA PRO A 206 -8.39 2.67 38.40
C PRO A 206 -8.78 2.63 36.92
N LEU A 207 -7.84 2.19 36.08
CA LEU A 207 -8.06 1.95 34.66
C LEU A 207 -8.95 0.71 34.49
N ARG A 208 -10.10 0.85 33.83
CA ARG A 208 -11.09 -0.22 33.65
C ARG A 208 -10.97 -0.89 32.29
N THR A 209 -10.75 -0.11 31.24
CA THR A 209 -10.75 -0.61 29.86
C THR A 209 -9.66 0.05 29.02
N ILE A 210 -9.03 -0.74 28.16
CA ILE A 210 -8.09 -0.32 27.12
C ILE A 210 -8.71 -0.62 25.76
N ARG A 211 -8.98 0.42 24.98
CA ARG A 211 -9.52 0.33 23.62
C ARG A 211 -8.41 0.51 22.61
N ILE A 212 -8.37 -0.39 21.63
CA ILE A 212 -7.31 -0.45 20.62
C ILE A 212 -7.93 -0.26 19.24
N SER A 213 -7.40 0.71 18.52
CA SER A 213 -7.69 0.96 17.11
C SER A 213 -6.43 0.70 16.29
N VAL A 214 -6.51 -0.15 15.27
CA VAL A 214 -5.36 -0.50 14.42
C VAL A 214 -5.64 -0.13 12.97
N PHE A 215 -4.71 0.57 12.34
CA PHE A 215 -4.75 0.91 10.92
C PHE A 215 -3.51 0.39 10.22
N GLY A 216 -3.65 -0.08 8.98
CA GLY A 216 -2.49 -0.43 8.18
C GLY A 216 -2.70 -0.36 6.68
N PHE A 217 -1.61 -0.13 5.94
CA PHE A 217 -1.60 -0.10 4.47
C PHE A 217 -0.55 -1.07 3.92
N ASP A 218 -0.86 -1.83 2.86
CA ASP A 218 0.08 -2.72 2.18
C ASP A 218 0.68 -3.75 3.17
N PHE A 219 2.00 -3.88 3.28
CA PHE A 219 2.64 -4.71 4.31
C PHE A 219 2.39 -4.23 5.74
N GLY A 220 2.11 -2.93 5.93
CA GLY A 220 1.71 -2.38 7.22
C GLY A 220 0.40 -2.98 7.71
N ALA A 221 -0.54 -3.28 6.81
CA ALA A 221 -1.78 -3.98 7.18
C ALA A 221 -1.52 -5.40 7.69
N ALA A 222 -0.63 -6.16 7.03
CA ALA A 222 -0.23 -7.49 7.48
C ALA A 222 0.47 -7.46 8.86
N ILE A 223 1.34 -6.46 9.08
CA ILE A 223 1.95 -6.19 10.39
C ILE A 223 0.87 -5.85 11.42
N GLY A 224 -0.11 -5.02 11.07
CA GLY A 224 -1.23 -4.66 11.95
C GLY A 224 -2.08 -5.86 12.35
N LYS A 225 -2.42 -6.75 11.39
CA LYS A 225 -3.09 -8.02 11.68
C LYS A 225 -2.29 -8.87 12.67
N ARG A 226 -0.98 -9.00 12.45
CA ARG A 226 -0.11 -9.76 13.35
C ARG A 226 -0.02 -9.14 14.74
N PHE A 227 0.08 -7.81 14.81
CA PHE A 227 0.09 -7.09 16.07
C PHE A 227 -1.17 -7.36 16.90
N ILE A 228 -2.36 -7.32 16.27
CA ILE A 228 -3.64 -7.63 16.93
C ILE A 228 -3.60 -9.05 17.53
N ARG A 229 -3.14 -10.04 16.77
CA ARG A 229 -3.03 -11.42 17.26
C ARG A 229 -2.04 -11.54 18.40
N ASN A 230 -0.82 -11.03 18.24
CA ASN A 230 0.18 -11.05 19.30
C ASN A 230 -0.35 -10.38 20.58
N LEU A 231 -1.02 -9.23 20.45
CA LEU A 231 -1.58 -8.51 21.57
C LEU A 231 -2.60 -9.37 22.34
N LEU A 232 -3.54 -10.01 21.63
CA LEU A 232 -4.61 -10.77 22.26
C LEU A 232 -4.15 -12.16 22.74
N GLU A 233 -3.34 -12.85 21.97
CA GLU A 233 -2.95 -14.24 22.22
C GLU A 233 -1.72 -14.36 23.13
N ASN A 234 -0.76 -13.42 23.04
CA ASN A 234 0.53 -13.52 23.73
C ASN A 234 0.71 -12.47 24.83
N VAL A 235 0.14 -11.28 24.69
CA VAL A 235 0.29 -10.19 25.67
C VAL A 235 -0.85 -10.20 26.70
N CYS A 236 -2.08 -10.43 26.25
CA CYS A 236 -3.25 -10.54 27.12
C CYS A 236 -3.41 -11.96 27.66
N THR A 237 -4.10 -12.08 28.78
CA THR A 237 -4.65 -13.34 29.27
C THR A 237 -6.12 -13.44 28.87
N GLN A 238 -6.52 -14.58 28.29
CA GLN A 238 -7.91 -14.81 27.96
C GLN A 238 -8.67 -15.32 29.20
N SER A 239 -9.74 -14.63 29.57
CA SER A 239 -10.64 -15.02 30.65
C SER A 239 -12.09 -14.98 30.14
N ALA A 240 -12.69 -16.16 29.99
CA ALA A 240 -13.96 -16.34 29.30
C ALA A 240 -13.93 -15.71 27.89
N GLU A 241 -14.83 -14.76 27.60
CA GLU A 241 -14.91 -14.04 26.31
C GLU A 241 -14.11 -12.72 26.30
N LYS A 242 -13.34 -12.43 27.35
CA LYS A 242 -12.59 -11.18 27.50
C LYS A 242 -11.08 -11.42 27.41
N PHE A 243 -10.38 -10.40 26.93
CA PHE A 243 -8.92 -10.33 26.95
C PHE A 243 -8.50 -9.34 28.01
N LEU A 244 -7.61 -9.75 28.91
CA LEU A 244 -7.19 -8.96 30.06
C LEU A 244 -5.69 -8.69 30.00
N TYR A 245 -5.27 -7.47 30.32
CA TYR A 245 -3.87 -7.13 30.58
C TYR A 245 -3.78 -6.47 31.95
N ASN A 246 -3.03 -7.08 32.88
CA ASN A 246 -2.99 -6.65 34.29
C ASN A 246 -4.41 -6.47 34.92
N ASP A 247 -5.32 -7.42 34.67
CA ASP A 247 -6.73 -7.41 35.08
C ASP A 247 -7.60 -6.30 34.45
N ILE A 248 -7.08 -5.58 33.45
CA ILE A 248 -7.78 -4.53 32.70
C ILE A 248 -8.27 -5.10 31.38
N GLU A 249 -9.54 -4.86 31.03
CA GLU A 249 -10.13 -5.37 29.80
C GLU A 249 -9.56 -4.68 28.56
N VAL A 250 -9.02 -5.46 27.62
CA VAL A 250 -8.49 -5.01 26.33
C VAL A 250 -9.52 -5.32 25.23
N ILE A 251 -9.93 -4.29 24.50
CA ILE A 251 -10.93 -4.38 23.43
C ILE A 251 -10.30 -3.82 22.15
N VAL A 252 -10.19 -4.64 21.10
CA VAL A 252 -9.82 -4.15 19.77
C VAL A 252 -11.11 -3.68 19.07
N GLU A 253 -11.37 -2.38 19.12
CA GLU A 253 -12.63 -1.80 18.68
C GLU A 253 -12.71 -1.67 17.15
N PHE A 254 -11.57 -1.40 16.51
CA PHE A 254 -11.52 -1.16 15.08
C PHE A 254 -10.21 -1.66 14.45
N ALA A 255 -10.32 -2.36 13.32
CA ALA A 255 -9.21 -2.68 12.43
C ALA A 255 -9.49 -2.15 11.01
N GLY A 256 -8.69 -1.18 10.56
CA GLY A 256 -8.83 -0.53 9.25
C GLY A 256 -7.65 -0.82 8.33
N PHE A 257 -7.86 -1.56 7.25
CA PHE A 257 -6.80 -1.91 6.31
C PHE A 257 -7.03 -1.32 4.92
N PHE A 258 -5.98 -0.76 4.34
CA PHE A 258 -5.88 -0.42 2.93
C PHE A 258 -5.01 -1.47 2.26
N ASP A 259 -5.57 -2.14 1.27
CA ASP A 259 -4.92 -3.10 0.37
C ASP A 259 -3.89 -4.00 1.05
N CYS A 260 -4.32 -4.83 2.01
CA CYS A 260 -3.45 -5.72 2.76
C CYS A 260 -2.78 -6.71 1.82
N VAL A 261 -1.45 -6.74 1.80
CA VAL A 261 -0.67 -7.60 0.91
C VAL A 261 -0.07 -8.77 1.67
N ASP A 262 -0.23 -9.96 1.09
CA ASP A 262 0.42 -11.18 1.54
C ASP A 262 1.83 -11.30 0.96
N ARG A 263 2.71 -11.99 1.69
CA ARG A 263 4.00 -12.44 1.20
C ARG A 263 4.21 -13.94 1.36
N THR A 264 3.23 -14.71 0.94
CA THR A 264 3.43 -16.00 0.29
C THR A 264 3.78 -15.78 -1.19
N HIS A 265 4.88 -16.40 -1.58
CA HIS A 265 5.57 -16.24 -2.85
C HIS A 265 4.65 -16.33 -4.10
N PRO A 266 4.85 -15.50 -5.16
CA PRO A 266 4.36 -15.78 -6.52
C PRO A 266 5.11 -16.96 -7.15
N GLU A 267 4.45 -18.00 -7.65
CA GLU A 267 5.06 -19.18 -8.30
C GLU A 267 6.41 -18.94 -9.04
N MET A 268 7.55 -19.17 -8.38
CA MET A 268 8.86 -19.35 -9.02
C MET A 268 9.17 -20.84 -9.06
N GLY A 269 8.34 -21.58 -9.79
CA GLY A 269 8.58 -22.99 -10.12
C GLY A 269 8.57 -23.98 -8.93
N PRO A 270 8.63 -25.29 -9.24
CA PRO A 270 8.38 -26.37 -8.29
C PRO A 270 9.51 -26.66 -7.28
N LEU A 271 10.64 -25.95 -7.33
CA LEU A 271 11.84 -26.26 -6.51
C LEU A 271 12.05 -25.32 -5.31
N ASP A 272 11.25 -24.27 -5.16
CA ASP A 272 11.54 -23.17 -4.22
C ASP A 272 10.85 -23.30 -2.85
N TRP A 273 9.82 -24.14 -2.71
CA TRP A 273 9.16 -24.43 -1.42
C TRP A 273 10.12 -25.01 -0.35
N MET A 274 11.33 -25.44 -0.77
CA MET A 274 12.39 -25.94 0.09
C MET A 274 13.47 -24.90 0.43
N HIS A 275 13.43 -23.67 -0.10
CA HIS A 275 14.54 -22.72 0.08
C HIS A 275 14.45 -21.96 1.43
N PRO A 276 15.38 -22.18 2.38
CA PRO A 276 15.26 -21.70 3.77
C PRO A 276 15.54 -20.20 3.99
N LEU A 277 15.59 -19.40 2.91
CA LEU A 277 15.89 -17.96 2.94
C LEU A 277 14.76 -17.07 2.42
N THR A 278 13.56 -17.61 2.17
CA THR A 278 12.39 -16.78 1.82
C THR A 278 11.74 -16.26 3.12
N PRO A 279 11.89 -14.98 3.49
CA PRO A 279 11.20 -14.45 4.66
C PRO A 279 9.71 -14.36 4.34
N VAL A 280 8.93 -15.27 4.93
CA VAL A 280 7.46 -15.15 4.96
C VAL A 280 7.12 -14.20 6.10
N LEU A 281 6.41 -13.12 5.81
CA LEU A 281 5.75 -12.36 6.87
C LEU A 281 4.54 -13.16 7.32
N ASP A 282 4.71 -13.89 8.41
CA ASP A 282 3.60 -14.56 9.07
C ASP A 282 2.71 -13.49 9.73
N ASP A 283 1.61 -13.14 9.06
CA ASP A 283 0.60 -12.22 9.57
C ASP A 283 -0.29 -12.86 10.66
N GLY A 284 -0.08 -14.16 10.96
CA GLY A 284 -0.82 -14.94 11.95
C GLY A 284 -2.14 -15.52 11.45
N GLY A 285 -2.47 -15.40 10.16
CA GLY A 285 -3.66 -16.01 9.58
C GLY A 285 -4.85 -15.06 9.45
N ASP A 286 -6.06 -15.51 9.80
CA ASP A 286 -7.30 -14.71 9.80
C ASP A 286 -7.13 -13.43 10.64
N LEU A 287 -7.99 -12.43 10.51
CA LEU A 287 -8.07 -11.42 11.56
C LEU A 287 -8.61 -12.08 12.84
N HIS A 288 -8.10 -11.71 14.01
CA HIS A 288 -8.55 -12.32 15.27
C HIS A 288 -10.06 -12.05 15.48
N PRO A 289 -10.90 -13.06 15.78
CA PRO A 289 -12.36 -12.91 15.82
C PRO A 289 -12.88 -11.98 16.93
N ALA A 290 -12.04 -11.64 17.91
CA ALA A 290 -12.37 -10.67 18.97
C ALA A 290 -12.30 -9.20 18.53
N VAL A 291 -11.86 -8.91 17.29
CA VAL A 291 -11.96 -7.54 16.75
C VAL A 291 -13.43 -7.19 16.53
N ALA A 292 -13.87 -6.09 17.15
CA ALA A 292 -15.28 -5.72 17.14
C ALA A 292 -15.76 -5.27 15.75
N THR A 293 -15.04 -4.37 15.09
CA THR A 293 -15.38 -3.86 13.75
C THR A 293 -14.14 -3.88 12.86
N ALA A 294 -14.28 -4.23 11.59
CA ALA A 294 -13.17 -4.17 10.64
C ALA A 294 -13.62 -3.68 9.26
N LEU A 295 -12.75 -2.92 8.61
CA LEU A 295 -12.91 -2.55 7.21
C LEU A 295 -11.60 -2.80 6.47
N HIS A 296 -11.67 -3.55 5.39
CA HIS A 296 -10.56 -3.74 4.46
C HIS A 296 -10.96 -3.28 3.06
N LEU A 297 -10.31 -2.22 2.58
CA LEU A 297 -10.47 -1.68 1.22
C LEU A 297 -9.38 -2.24 0.32
N VAL A 298 -9.75 -2.93 -0.75
CA VAL A 298 -8.87 -3.80 -1.52
C VAL A 298 -8.73 -3.27 -2.94
N ALA A 299 -7.51 -3.03 -3.42
CA ALA A 299 -7.28 -2.47 -4.75
C ALA A 299 -7.71 -3.42 -5.87
N ALA A 300 -8.69 -3.03 -6.67
CA ALA A 300 -9.27 -3.91 -7.68
C ALA A 300 -8.40 -4.07 -8.94
N HIS A 301 -7.48 -3.14 -9.19
CA HIS A 301 -6.69 -3.09 -10.44
C HIS A 301 -5.18 -3.24 -10.21
N GLU A 302 -4.75 -3.70 -9.04
CA GLU A 302 -3.34 -3.97 -8.76
C GLU A 302 -2.77 -5.04 -9.72
N ARG A 303 -1.84 -4.62 -10.59
CA ARG A 303 -1.27 -5.42 -11.68
C ARG A 303 -0.02 -6.20 -11.29
N ARG A 304 0.57 -5.91 -10.11
CA ARG A 304 1.70 -6.69 -9.59
C ARG A 304 1.16 -8.00 -9.07
N PHE A 305 1.17 -9.03 -9.91
CA PHE A 305 0.57 -10.34 -9.61
C PHE A 305 1.12 -10.99 -8.32
N TYR A 306 2.37 -10.63 -7.96
CA TYR A 306 3.03 -11.07 -6.74
C TYR A 306 2.60 -10.35 -5.46
N ARG A 307 1.89 -9.22 -5.57
CA ARG A 307 1.26 -8.53 -4.44
C ARG A 307 -0.14 -9.07 -4.24
N ARG A 308 -0.19 -10.31 -3.75
CA ARG A 308 -1.45 -11.01 -3.48
C ARG A 308 -2.21 -10.30 -2.37
N SER A 309 -3.53 -10.18 -2.53
CA SER A 309 -4.38 -9.58 -1.51
C SER A 309 -4.55 -10.57 -0.36
N ARG A 310 -4.19 -10.16 0.86
CA ARG A 310 -4.42 -10.93 2.08
C ARG A 310 -5.79 -10.58 2.64
N THR A 311 -6.68 -11.56 2.75
CA THR A 311 -8.03 -11.29 3.26
C THR A 311 -8.07 -11.16 4.78
N LEU A 312 -9.18 -10.64 5.29
CA LEU A 312 -9.53 -10.66 6.71
C LEU A 312 -9.83 -12.08 7.23
N GLY A 313 -9.98 -13.08 6.35
CA GLY A 313 -10.42 -14.41 6.73
C GLY A 313 -11.94 -14.53 6.81
N THR A 314 -12.43 -15.34 7.75
CA THR A 314 -13.88 -15.51 7.93
C THR A 314 -14.52 -14.24 8.49
N LEU A 315 -15.34 -13.57 7.68
CA LEU A 315 -16.02 -12.34 8.08
C LEU A 315 -17.13 -12.60 9.11
N ASN A 316 -17.15 -11.79 10.15
CA ASN A 316 -18.30 -11.64 11.06
C ASN A 316 -19.17 -10.44 10.60
N ASN A 317 -20.33 -10.24 11.24
CA ASN A 317 -21.36 -9.30 10.74
C ASN A 317 -20.91 -7.83 10.66
N ASP A 318 -19.95 -7.44 11.50
CA ASP A 318 -19.45 -6.07 11.60
C ASP A 318 -18.13 -5.86 10.85
N TRP A 319 -17.65 -6.88 10.13
CA TRP A 319 -16.50 -6.75 9.24
C TRP A 319 -16.95 -6.59 7.79
N ARG A 320 -16.20 -5.78 7.05
CA ARG A 320 -16.42 -5.56 5.63
C ARG A 320 -15.11 -5.64 4.88
N GLU A 321 -15.14 -6.35 3.77
CA GLU A 321 -14.06 -6.41 2.80
C GLU A 321 -14.64 -5.99 1.45
N GLU A 322 -14.03 -4.98 0.82
CA GLU A 322 -14.60 -4.34 -0.38
C GLU A 322 -13.52 -4.10 -1.44
N LEU A 323 -13.81 -4.50 -2.69
CA LEU A 323 -13.02 -4.10 -3.85
C LEU A 323 -13.26 -2.63 -4.15
N PHE A 324 -12.16 -1.87 -4.21
CA PHE A 324 -12.11 -0.44 -4.44
C PHE A 324 -11.39 -0.15 -5.78
N PRO A 325 -11.88 0.80 -6.60
CA PRO A 325 -11.22 1.14 -7.85
C PRO A 325 -9.80 1.66 -7.61
N GLY A 326 -8.84 1.11 -8.35
CA GLY A 326 -7.47 1.61 -8.47
C GLY A 326 -6.42 0.56 -8.16
N ILE A 327 -5.16 0.96 -8.26
CA ILE A 327 -3.99 0.19 -7.80
C ILE A 327 -3.76 0.43 -6.29
N SER A 328 -2.82 -0.27 -5.67
CA SER A 328 -2.57 -0.18 -4.21
C SER A 328 -2.42 1.27 -3.69
N PRO A 329 -1.63 2.16 -4.34
CA PRO A 329 -1.54 3.57 -3.94
C PRO A 329 -2.80 4.42 -4.17
N ASP A 330 -3.68 4.05 -5.11
CA ASP A 330 -4.99 4.71 -5.26
C ASP A 330 -5.92 4.41 -4.07
N VAL A 331 -5.63 3.38 -3.28
CA VAL A 331 -6.39 3.00 -2.08
C VAL A 331 -5.73 3.54 -0.82
N GLY A 332 -4.42 3.30 -0.67
CA GLY A 332 -3.67 3.68 0.53
C GLY A 332 -3.07 5.08 0.52
N GLY A 333 -3.07 5.78 -0.62
CA GLY A 333 -2.47 7.11 -0.78
C GLY A 333 -0.99 7.09 -1.13
N GLY A 334 -0.41 8.29 -1.20
CA GLY A 334 1.00 8.50 -1.58
C GLY A 334 1.23 8.81 -3.08
N LEU A 335 0.17 9.11 -3.83
CA LEU A 335 0.24 9.58 -5.22
C LEU A 335 0.06 11.11 -5.29
N GLU A 336 0.54 11.71 -6.37
CA GLU A 336 0.49 13.16 -6.59
C GLU A 336 -0.38 13.52 -7.79
N ASP A 337 -1.05 14.67 -7.72
CA ASP A 337 -1.78 15.22 -8.86
C ASP A 337 -0.84 15.55 -10.02
N GLY A 338 -1.31 15.31 -11.24
CA GLY A 338 -0.54 15.54 -12.46
C GLY A 338 0.58 14.53 -12.71
N ASN A 339 0.89 13.66 -11.75
CA ASN A 339 1.80 12.54 -11.96
C ASN A 339 1.01 11.35 -12.51
N GLN A 340 1.23 11.03 -13.79
CA GLN A 340 0.48 10.05 -14.58
C GLN A 340 -0.99 10.41 -14.83
N LYS A 341 -1.75 10.81 -13.81
CA LYS A 341 -3.16 11.19 -13.94
C LYS A 341 -3.42 12.59 -13.41
N PRO A 342 -4.48 13.26 -13.90
CA PRO A 342 -4.85 14.59 -13.42
C PRO A 342 -5.11 14.67 -11.91
N SER A 343 -5.65 13.61 -11.29
CA SER A 343 -6.10 13.64 -9.89
C SER A 343 -5.70 12.40 -9.09
N SER A 344 -5.15 12.64 -7.89
CA SER A 344 -4.83 11.66 -6.85
C SER A 344 -5.96 11.42 -5.84
N GLU A 345 -7.11 12.10 -6.02
CA GLU A 345 -8.24 12.11 -5.08
C GLU A 345 -8.96 10.76 -4.94
N LEU A 346 -8.63 9.78 -5.78
CA LEU A 346 -9.17 8.43 -5.65
C LEU A 346 -8.84 7.84 -4.27
N SER A 347 -7.62 8.10 -3.78
CA SER A 347 -7.18 7.74 -2.43
C SER A 347 -7.90 8.53 -1.34
N THR A 348 -8.34 9.76 -1.61
CA THR A 348 -9.15 10.58 -0.71
C THR A 348 -10.57 9.99 -0.55
N VAL A 349 -11.15 9.41 -1.61
CA VAL A 349 -12.43 8.68 -1.47
C VAL A 349 -12.28 7.46 -0.56
N ALA A 350 -11.19 6.70 -0.69
CA ALA A 350 -10.88 5.59 0.22
C ALA A 350 -10.68 6.06 1.67
N LEU A 351 -9.97 7.18 1.87
CA LEU A 351 -9.76 7.81 3.16
C LEU A 351 -11.09 8.17 3.84
N HIS A 352 -12.00 8.83 3.12
CA HIS A 352 -13.34 9.18 3.64
C HIS A 352 -14.12 7.95 4.09
N ARG A 353 -14.04 6.86 3.33
CA ARG A 353 -14.71 5.61 3.70
C ARG A 353 -14.13 5.00 4.97
N MET A 354 -12.81 4.92 5.06
CA MET A 354 -12.12 4.40 6.23
C MET A 354 -12.42 5.25 7.48
N TYR A 355 -12.29 6.57 7.34
CA TYR A 355 -12.55 7.54 8.40
C TYR A 355 -13.98 7.43 8.93
N ASN A 356 -14.98 7.36 8.05
CA ASN A 356 -16.38 7.23 8.48
C ASN A 356 -16.65 5.90 9.19
N SER A 357 -15.99 4.81 8.80
CA SER A 357 -16.11 3.52 9.48
C SER A 357 -15.42 3.56 10.85
N ALA A 358 -14.23 4.13 10.95
CA ALA A 358 -13.52 4.33 12.20
C ALA A 358 -14.32 5.21 13.17
N TYR A 359 -14.80 6.37 12.73
CA TYR A 359 -15.60 7.29 13.55
C TYR A 359 -16.85 6.59 14.12
N ARG A 360 -17.55 5.79 13.30
CA ARG A 360 -18.72 5.01 13.75
C ARG A 360 -18.38 3.87 14.70
N ALA A 361 -17.17 3.33 14.63
CA ALA A 361 -16.69 2.30 15.55
C ALA A 361 -16.26 2.86 16.92
N GLY A 362 -16.22 4.19 17.08
CA GLY A 362 -15.85 4.86 18.32
C GLY A 362 -14.38 5.27 18.39
N VAL A 363 -13.63 5.19 17.28
CA VAL A 363 -12.25 5.66 17.20
C VAL A 363 -12.21 7.17 17.56
N PRO A 364 -11.29 7.62 18.44
CA PRO A 364 -11.25 9.00 18.92
C PRO A 364 -10.60 9.92 17.88
N ILE A 365 -11.33 10.15 16.80
CA ILE A 365 -11.03 11.13 15.75
C ILE A 365 -12.12 12.21 15.77
N PRO A 366 -11.80 13.48 15.45
CA PRO A 366 -12.78 14.57 15.38
C PRO A 366 -13.89 14.24 14.38
N HIS A 367 -15.02 14.95 14.43
CA HIS A 367 -16.02 14.89 13.37
C HIS A 367 -15.51 15.58 12.09
N MET A 368 -16.03 15.19 10.91
CA MET A 368 -15.55 15.71 9.62
C MET A 368 -15.65 17.24 9.54
N ASP A 369 -16.71 17.82 10.11
CA ASP A 369 -16.94 19.28 10.14
C ASP A 369 -15.95 20.02 11.06
N ASP A 370 -15.28 19.31 11.97
CA ASP A 370 -14.35 19.86 12.95
C ASP A 370 -12.87 19.64 12.57
N LEU A 371 -12.60 18.99 11.43
CA LEU A 371 -11.23 18.69 10.97
C LEU A 371 -10.37 19.95 10.90
N ALA A 372 -10.91 21.04 10.36
CA ALA A 372 -10.17 22.29 10.21
C ALA A 372 -9.81 22.95 11.56
N GLN A 373 -10.54 22.64 12.64
CA GLN A 373 -10.22 23.09 13.99
C GLN A 373 -9.12 22.23 14.61
N ALA A 374 -9.11 20.93 14.32
CA ALA A 374 -8.09 20.01 14.82
C ALA A 374 -6.75 20.20 14.09
N ASP A 375 -6.76 20.20 12.76
CA ASP A 375 -5.59 20.40 11.92
C ASP A 375 -6.02 20.90 10.53
N ARG A 376 -5.74 22.17 10.23
CA ARG A 376 -6.13 22.79 8.97
C ARG A 376 -5.41 22.20 7.75
N GLU A 377 -4.15 21.81 7.89
CA GLU A 377 -3.36 21.26 6.77
C GLU A 377 -3.84 19.86 6.41
N ILE A 378 -4.16 19.04 7.43
CA ILE A 378 -4.71 17.71 7.21
C ILE A 378 -6.15 17.79 6.71
N ALA A 379 -6.96 18.74 7.21
CA ALA A 379 -8.33 18.94 6.72
C ALA A 379 -8.39 19.20 5.21
N GLN A 380 -7.45 19.98 4.67
CA GLN A 380 -7.37 20.24 3.22
C GLN A 380 -7.14 18.95 2.39
N GLN A 381 -6.51 17.93 2.97
CA GLN A 381 -6.27 16.64 2.31
C GLN A 381 -7.50 15.73 2.30
N PHE A 382 -8.60 16.15 2.92
CA PHE A 382 -9.92 15.51 2.83
C PHE A 382 -10.82 16.20 1.80
N GLU A 383 -10.42 17.31 1.20
CA GLU A 383 -11.22 18.03 0.23
C GLU A 383 -11.13 17.38 -1.17
N PHE A 384 -12.21 17.50 -1.95
CA PHE A 384 -12.25 17.12 -3.36
C PHE A 384 -12.19 18.40 -4.19
N ASN A 385 -11.01 18.72 -4.71
CA ASN A 385 -10.71 19.94 -5.44
C ASN A 385 -10.90 19.78 -6.96
N HIS A 386 -10.84 18.54 -7.46
CA HIS A 386 -11.00 18.24 -8.87
C HIS A 386 -12.46 17.93 -9.22
N VAL A 387 -12.95 18.62 -10.27
CA VAL A 387 -14.26 18.38 -10.86
C VAL A 387 -14.07 18.00 -12.33
N VAL A 388 -14.64 16.86 -12.71
CA VAL A 388 -14.58 16.29 -14.06
C VAL A 388 -15.97 16.29 -14.66
N GLY A 389 -16.22 17.18 -15.63
CA GLY A 389 -17.56 17.44 -16.13
C GLY A 389 -18.47 17.98 -15.01
N SER A 390 -19.49 17.21 -14.63
CA SER A 390 -20.40 17.52 -13.52
C SER A 390 -20.15 16.70 -12.24
N HIS A 391 -19.06 15.92 -12.19
CA HIS A 391 -18.79 14.98 -11.10
C HIS A 391 -17.51 15.33 -10.34
N THR A 392 -17.53 15.18 -9.02
CA THR A 392 -16.32 15.05 -8.20
C THR A 392 -15.78 13.63 -8.28
N MET A 393 -14.54 13.40 -7.83
CA MET A 393 -13.99 12.04 -7.73
C MET A 393 -14.89 11.09 -6.92
N PHE A 394 -15.45 11.58 -5.81
CA PHE A 394 -16.45 10.86 -5.01
C PHE A 394 -17.69 10.47 -5.83
N GLY A 395 -18.18 11.38 -6.69
CA GLY A 395 -19.27 11.11 -7.61
C GLY A 395 -18.94 9.98 -8.59
N LEU A 396 -17.77 10.06 -9.23
CA LEU A 396 -17.29 9.08 -10.20
C LEU A 396 -17.16 7.68 -9.57
N VAL A 397 -16.59 7.59 -8.36
CA VAL A 397 -16.50 6.32 -7.61
C VAL A 397 -17.89 5.74 -7.32
N ARG A 398 -18.89 6.55 -6.95
CA ARG A 398 -20.26 6.03 -6.76
C ARG A 398 -20.87 5.44 -8.03
N HIS A 399 -20.60 6.02 -9.19
CA HIS A 399 -21.04 5.45 -10.47
C HIS A 399 -20.37 4.11 -10.76
N TYR A 400 -19.06 4.03 -10.52
CA TYR A 400 -18.30 2.80 -10.64
C TYR A 400 -18.82 1.70 -9.71
N GLU A 401 -19.04 2.01 -8.44
CA GLU A 401 -19.53 1.03 -7.46
C GLU A 401 -20.94 0.54 -7.75
N ARG A 402 -21.80 1.42 -8.28
CA ARG A 402 -23.13 1.02 -8.74
C ARG A 402 -23.04 0.07 -9.92
N PHE A 403 -22.12 0.32 -10.85
CA PHE A 403 -21.90 -0.53 -12.02
C PHE A 403 -21.30 -1.89 -11.61
N MET A 404 -20.34 -1.89 -10.68
CA MET A 404 -19.64 -3.08 -10.20
C MET A 404 -20.28 -3.73 -8.96
N ARG A 405 -21.54 -3.42 -8.65
CA ARG A 405 -22.20 -3.82 -7.39
C ARG A 405 -22.15 -5.32 -7.12
N GLN A 406 -22.25 -6.14 -8.17
CA GLN A 406 -22.22 -7.61 -8.05
C GLN A 406 -20.84 -8.16 -7.69
N TYR A 407 -19.77 -7.42 -7.97
CA TYR A 407 -18.39 -7.84 -7.78
C TYR A 407 -17.68 -7.06 -6.67
N ARG A 408 -18.40 -6.28 -5.85
CA ARG A 408 -17.81 -5.35 -4.87
C ARG A 408 -17.40 -5.99 -3.55
N HIS A 409 -18.16 -6.98 -3.07
CA HIS A 409 -18.08 -7.47 -1.69
C HIS A 409 -17.47 -8.86 -1.54
N GLU A 410 -17.14 -9.51 -2.65
CA GLU A 410 -16.56 -10.85 -2.66
C GLU A 410 -15.18 -10.79 -3.30
N LEU A 411 -14.13 -11.12 -2.54
CA LEU A 411 -12.76 -11.17 -3.04
C LEU A 411 -12.50 -12.49 -3.77
N THR A 412 -13.22 -12.70 -4.86
CA THR A 412 -13.04 -13.84 -5.75
C THR A 412 -12.18 -13.45 -6.94
N GLU A 413 -11.47 -14.42 -7.53
CA GLU A 413 -10.77 -14.21 -8.79
C GLU A 413 -11.71 -13.69 -9.89
N GLU A 414 -12.97 -14.14 -9.89
CA GLU A 414 -14.00 -13.65 -10.81
C GLU A 414 -14.28 -12.15 -10.62
N ALA A 415 -14.42 -11.69 -9.38
CA ALA A 415 -14.64 -10.28 -9.08
C ALA A 415 -13.45 -9.43 -9.53
N PHE A 416 -12.22 -9.79 -9.16
CA PHE A 416 -11.02 -9.09 -9.65
C PHE A 416 -10.96 -9.07 -11.18
N ARG A 417 -11.24 -10.19 -11.83
CA ARG A 417 -11.28 -10.27 -13.30
C ARG A 417 -12.32 -9.33 -13.89
N ALA A 418 -13.51 -9.23 -13.29
CA ALA A 418 -14.55 -8.32 -13.77
C ALA A 418 -14.10 -6.85 -13.70
N HIS A 419 -13.44 -6.45 -12.60
CA HIS A 419 -12.88 -5.11 -12.44
C HIS A 419 -11.75 -4.84 -13.47
N ILE A 420 -10.82 -5.78 -13.64
CA ILE A 420 -9.74 -5.68 -14.64
C ILE A 420 -10.31 -5.61 -16.06
N MET A 421 -11.32 -6.41 -16.39
CA MET A 421 -11.95 -6.42 -17.71
C MET A 421 -12.60 -5.10 -18.07
N LEU A 422 -13.26 -4.46 -17.10
CA LEU A 422 -13.82 -3.13 -17.30
C LEU A 422 -12.73 -2.09 -17.60
N TYR A 423 -11.58 -2.20 -16.95
CA TYR A 423 -10.47 -1.31 -17.25
C TYR A 423 -9.79 -1.60 -18.58
N LEU A 424 -9.58 -2.87 -18.92
CA LEU A 424 -9.06 -3.29 -20.23
C LEU A 424 -9.97 -2.80 -21.36
N TYR A 425 -11.29 -2.78 -21.14
CA TYR A 425 -12.22 -2.18 -22.08
C TYR A 425 -11.91 -0.68 -22.29
N TRP A 426 -11.78 0.11 -21.22
CA TRP A 426 -11.40 1.52 -21.34
C TRP A 426 -10.04 1.71 -22.06
N GLN A 427 -9.03 0.91 -21.68
CA GLN A 427 -7.70 0.96 -22.29
C GLN A 427 -7.77 0.60 -23.80
N SER A 428 -8.61 -0.36 -24.20
CA SER A 428 -8.78 -0.75 -25.61
C SER A 428 -9.35 0.37 -26.47
N GLN A 429 -10.27 1.18 -25.93
CA GLN A 429 -10.84 2.32 -26.64
C GLN A 429 -9.78 3.41 -26.85
N ARG A 430 -8.99 3.70 -25.82
CA ARG A 430 -7.84 4.63 -25.92
C ARG A 430 -6.79 4.13 -26.90
N PHE A 431 -6.52 2.82 -26.91
CA PHE A 431 -5.56 2.23 -27.84
C PHE A 431 -6.05 2.30 -29.29
N ALA A 432 -7.33 2.05 -29.55
CA ALA A 432 -7.92 2.19 -30.87
C ALA A 432 -7.83 3.63 -31.39
N GLU A 433 -8.15 4.62 -30.54
CA GLU A 433 -8.01 6.05 -30.85
C GLU A 433 -6.56 6.44 -31.12
N TYR A 434 -5.64 6.02 -30.25
CA TYR A 434 -4.20 6.22 -30.41
C TYR A 434 -3.70 5.67 -31.76
N ARG A 435 -4.03 4.41 -32.08
CA ARG A 435 -3.63 3.77 -33.34
C ARG A 435 -4.21 4.50 -34.54
N HIS A 436 -5.46 4.93 -34.47
CA HIS A 436 -6.10 5.68 -35.55
C HIS A 436 -5.42 7.03 -35.77
N ALA A 437 -5.18 7.79 -34.70
CA ALA A 437 -4.49 9.08 -34.76
C ALA A 437 -3.06 8.93 -35.29
N LYS A 438 -2.31 7.93 -34.81
CA LYS A 438 -0.96 7.64 -35.26
C LYS A 438 -0.92 7.32 -36.76
N ASN A 439 -1.80 6.45 -37.24
CA ASN A 439 -1.88 6.12 -38.66
C ASN A 439 -2.18 7.34 -39.54
N ILE A 440 -3.02 8.27 -39.07
CA ILE A 440 -3.33 9.52 -39.79
C ILE A 440 -2.09 10.42 -39.87
N LEU A 441 -1.37 10.58 -38.76
CA LEU A 441 -0.17 11.41 -38.68
C LEU A 441 0.98 10.83 -39.52
N GLU A 442 1.24 9.53 -39.40
CA GLU A 442 2.25 8.82 -40.22
C GLU A 442 1.90 8.88 -41.72
N GLY A 443 0.63 8.66 -42.08
CA GLY A 443 0.19 8.80 -43.47
C GLY A 443 0.36 10.21 -44.02
N SER A 444 0.09 11.23 -43.20
CA SER A 444 0.32 12.64 -43.56
C SER A 444 1.82 12.96 -43.71
N GLN A 445 2.68 12.31 -42.91
CA GLN A 445 4.13 12.44 -42.96
C GLN A 445 4.72 11.78 -44.22
N ASP A 446 4.16 10.64 -44.64
CA ASP A 446 4.54 9.91 -45.85
C ASP A 446 4.16 10.66 -47.15
N GLU A 447 3.12 11.49 -47.12
CA GLU A 447 2.76 12.38 -48.24
C GLU A 447 3.78 13.50 -48.47
N LEU A 448 4.65 13.80 -47.49
CA LEU A 448 5.72 14.79 -47.62
C LEU A 448 6.93 14.21 -48.38
N PRO A 449 7.66 15.02 -49.19
CA PRO A 449 8.79 14.51 -49.99
C PRO A 449 9.90 13.86 -49.16
N GLY A 450 10.12 12.54 -49.33
CA GLY A 450 11.02 11.73 -48.49
C GLY A 450 12.54 12.01 -48.60
N TRP A 451 12.99 12.91 -49.47
CA TRP A 451 14.41 13.26 -49.64
C TRP A 451 14.92 14.33 -48.65
N LEU A 452 14.03 14.90 -47.82
CA LEU A 452 14.38 15.89 -46.79
C LEU A 452 15.32 15.34 -45.71
N HIS A 453 15.37 14.02 -45.49
CA HIS A 453 16.23 13.41 -44.46
C HIS A 453 17.74 13.43 -44.75
N SER A 454 18.21 13.65 -45.98
CA SER A 454 19.63 13.39 -46.32
C SER A 454 20.40 14.45 -47.10
N ARG A 455 19.80 15.58 -47.52
CA ARG A 455 20.52 16.51 -48.43
C ARG A 455 20.14 17.99 -48.40
N VAL A 456 19.50 18.46 -47.33
CA VAL A 456 19.08 19.86 -47.23
C VAL A 456 20.26 20.83 -47.08
N SER A 457 21.41 20.39 -46.53
CA SER A 457 22.57 21.30 -46.36
C SER A 457 23.35 21.56 -47.66
N GLU A 458 23.48 20.57 -48.55
CA GLU A 458 24.38 20.70 -49.73
C GLU A 458 23.68 21.01 -51.06
N LEU A 459 22.41 20.63 -51.25
CA LEU A 459 21.73 20.76 -52.54
C LEU A 459 20.79 21.96 -52.64
N VAL A 460 20.31 22.48 -51.50
CA VAL A 460 19.45 23.67 -51.44
C VAL A 460 20.23 24.96 -51.78
N ALA A 461 21.54 25.00 -51.49
CA ALA A 461 22.41 26.08 -51.93
C ALA A 461 22.63 26.13 -53.46
N ALA A 462 22.34 25.03 -54.18
CA ALA A 462 22.62 24.89 -55.61
C ALA A 462 21.38 25.13 -56.52
N LEU A 463 20.16 25.21 -55.97
CA LEU A 463 18.91 25.30 -56.74
C LEU A 463 18.00 26.47 -56.32
N ALA A 464 18.56 27.48 -55.64
CA ALA A 464 17.85 28.64 -55.11
C ALA A 464 17.36 29.63 -56.18
N ASP A 465 16.51 29.16 -57.10
CA ASP A 465 15.67 30.02 -57.93
C ASP A 465 14.22 29.50 -58.06
N SER A 466 13.80 28.59 -57.17
CA SER A 466 12.37 28.28 -57.00
C SER A 466 11.99 28.05 -55.54
N ASP A 467 11.42 29.11 -54.97
CA ASP A 467 10.44 29.09 -53.89
C ASP A 467 10.93 28.64 -52.49
N GLU A 468 11.92 29.37 -51.95
CA GLU A 468 12.47 29.20 -50.59
C GLU A 468 11.38 29.19 -49.49
N ASN A 469 10.32 30.00 -49.63
CA ASN A 469 9.19 30.04 -48.71
C ASN A 469 8.39 28.73 -48.68
N ARG A 470 8.19 28.09 -49.83
CA ARG A 470 7.44 26.82 -49.94
C ARG A 470 8.15 25.69 -49.19
N TRP A 471 9.48 25.67 -49.22
CA TRP A 471 10.28 24.62 -48.57
C TRP A 471 10.38 24.81 -47.06
N GLN A 472 10.45 26.06 -46.60
CA GLN A 472 10.32 26.36 -45.16
C GLN A 472 8.96 25.92 -44.61
N THR A 473 7.87 26.11 -45.36
CA THR A 473 6.54 25.62 -44.95
C THR A 473 6.51 24.10 -44.85
N VAL A 474 7.06 23.37 -45.82
CA VAL A 474 7.10 21.89 -45.80
C VAL A 474 7.92 21.36 -44.62
N ALA A 475 9.06 21.99 -44.30
CA ALA A 475 9.86 21.62 -43.13
C ALA A 475 9.10 21.88 -41.81
N GLN A 476 8.44 23.04 -41.68
CA GLN A 476 7.62 23.36 -40.50
C GLN A 476 6.44 22.40 -40.31
N GLU A 477 5.75 22.01 -41.38
CA GLU A 477 4.68 21.02 -41.27
C GLU A 477 5.22 19.64 -40.87
N ARG A 478 6.40 19.23 -41.34
CA ARG A 478 7.03 17.99 -40.88
C ARG A 478 7.40 18.04 -39.40
N ASP A 479 8.05 19.10 -38.95
CA ASP A 479 8.38 19.28 -37.53
C ASP A 479 7.13 19.26 -36.63
N ARG A 480 6.01 19.85 -37.09
CA ARG A 480 4.72 19.78 -36.39
C ARG A 480 4.16 18.36 -36.31
N LEU A 481 4.22 17.60 -37.41
CA LEU A 481 3.76 16.20 -37.42
C LEU A 481 4.64 15.33 -36.52
N ASP A 482 5.96 15.53 -36.55
CA ASP A 482 6.92 14.83 -35.69
C ASP A 482 6.64 15.14 -34.22
N THR A 483 6.44 16.42 -33.87
CA THR A 483 6.06 16.84 -32.51
C THR A 483 4.73 16.21 -32.07
N ALA A 484 3.72 16.21 -32.95
CA ALA A 484 2.41 15.61 -32.64
C ALA A 484 2.49 14.08 -32.45
N LEU A 485 3.36 13.40 -33.20
CA LEU A 485 3.63 11.97 -33.02
C LEU A 485 4.35 11.71 -31.69
N GLU A 486 5.34 12.52 -31.34
CA GLU A 486 6.06 12.43 -30.07
C GLU A 486 5.11 12.63 -28.87
N GLU A 487 4.28 13.68 -28.88
CA GLU A 487 3.29 13.96 -27.83
C GLU A 487 2.26 12.83 -27.70
N LEU A 488 1.82 12.26 -28.83
CA LEU A 488 0.89 11.15 -28.87
C LEU A 488 1.50 9.86 -28.30
N ASP A 489 2.75 9.55 -28.66
CA ASP A 489 3.50 8.40 -28.17
C ASP A 489 3.85 8.55 -26.68
N GLU A 490 4.18 9.75 -26.21
CA GLU A 490 4.41 10.03 -24.79
C GLU A 490 3.14 9.78 -23.97
N SER A 491 1.98 10.18 -24.49
CA SER A 491 0.70 10.05 -23.79
C SER A 491 0.14 8.62 -23.79
N TRP A 492 0.24 7.91 -24.92
CA TRP A 492 -0.51 6.66 -25.16
C TRP A 492 0.33 5.52 -25.72
N GLY A 493 1.60 5.75 -26.07
CA GLY A 493 2.47 4.74 -26.67
C GLY A 493 2.72 3.52 -25.77
N TRP A 494 2.59 3.68 -24.46
CA TRP A 494 2.68 2.58 -23.50
C TRP A 494 1.60 1.50 -23.70
N LEU A 495 0.45 1.83 -24.30
CA LEU A 495 -0.62 0.86 -24.61
C LEU A 495 -0.19 -0.18 -25.65
N ASN A 496 0.88 0.08 -26.42
CA ASN A 496 1.50 -0.94 -27.26
C ASN A 496 1.94 -2.16 -26.45
N GLN A 497 2.40 -1.98 -25.21
CA GLN A 497 2.80 -3.10 -24.34
C GLN A 497 1.60 -3.97 -23.95
N VAL A 498 0.44 -3.35 -23.72
CA VAL A 498 -0.81 -4.08 -23.43
C VAL A 498 -1.21 -4.91 -24.65
N ASP A 499 -1.17 -4.32 -25.84
CA ASP A 499 -1.48 -5.02 -27.07
C ASP A 499 -0.47 -6.15 -27.39
N GLU A 500 0.81 -5.94 -27.12
CA GLU A 500 1.85 -6.96 -27.23
C GLU A 500 1.62 -8.15 -26.30
N GLU A 501 1.27 -7.90 -25.03
CA GLU A 501 0.91 -8.96 -24.07
C GLU A 501 -0.33 -9.74 -24.56
N ALA A 502 -1.36 -9.03 -25.04
CA ALA A 502 -2.57 -9.65 -25.58
C ALA A 502 -2.26 -10.57 -26.78
N ARG A 503 -1.48 -10.07 -27.75
CA ARG A 503 -1.04 -10.84 -28.91
C ARG A 503 -0.21 -12.05 -28.51
N ASP A 504 0.67 -11.90 -27.52
CA ASP A 504 1.48 -13.01 -27.03
C ASP A 504 0.64 -14.12 -26.41
N LEU A 505 -0.35 -13.76 -25.58
CA LEU A 505 -1.30 -14.71 -24.99
C LEU A 505 -2.08 -15.47 -26.06
N ILE A 506 -2.62 -14.76 -27.06
CA ILE A 506 -3.35 -15.37 -28.18
C ILE A 506 -2.42 -16.31 -28.97
N ARG A 507 -1.21 -15.87 -29.32
CA ARG A 507 -0.23 -16.71 -30.04
C ARG A 507 0.10 -18.00 -29.28
N ARG A 508 0.26 -17.93 -27.95
CA ARG A 508 0.50 -19.13 -27.13
C ARG A 508 -0.71 -20.07 -27.14
N PHE A 509 -1.91 -19.51 -27.06
CA PHE A 509 -3.16 -20.28 -27.07
C PHE A 509 -3.42 -20.98 -28.42
N GLU A 510 -3.11 -20.31 -29.52
CA GLU A 510 -3.29 -20.77 -30.91
C GLU A 510 -2.05 -21.49 -31.47
N SER A 511 -1.01 -21.69 -30.66
CA SER A 511 0.26 -22.27 -31.11
C SER A 511 0.06 -23.65 -31.75
N ALA A 512 0.72 -23.86 -32.90
CA ALA A 512 0.80 -25.15 -33.55
C ALA A 512 1.60 -26.18 -32.72
N ASP A 513 2.42 -25.72 -31.76
CA ASP A 513 3.09 -26.60 -30.80
C ASP A 513 2.07 -27.11 -29.76
N PRO A 514 1.82 -28.44 -29.68
CA PRO A 514 0.87 -29.01 -28.73
C PRO A 514 1.23 -28.78 -27.27
N SER A 515 2.52 -28.66 -26.93
CA SER A 515 2.97 -28.42 -25.55
C SER A 515 2.60 -27.00 -25.11
N VAL A 516 2.91 -26.01 -25.96
CA VAL A 516 2.64 -24.60 -25.70
C VAL A 516 1.14 -24.33 -25.61
N SER A 517 0.36 -24.81 -26.59
CA SER A 517 -1.09 -24.61 -26.61
C SER A 517 -1.80 -25.35 -25.47
N LYS A 518 -1.35 -26.55 -25.10
CA LYS A 518 -1.89 -27.27 -23.93
C LYS A 518 -1.61 -26.54 -22.63
N HIS A 519 -0.39 -26.02 -22.45
CA HIS A 519 -0.05 -25.22 -21.28
C HIS A 519 -0.92 -23.95 -21.18
N ALA A 520 -1.03 -23.19 -22.27
CA ALA A 520 -1.84 -21.97 -22.31
C ALA A 520 -3.33 -22.24 -22.00
N ARG A 521 -3.90 -23.33 -22.54
CA ARG A 521 -5.29 -23.72 -22.26
C ARG A 521 -5.54 -24.14 -20.82
N LEU A 522 -4.51 -24.63 -20.13
CA LEU A 522 -4.63 -25.16 -18.78
C LEU A 522 -4.36 -24.08 -17.72
N VAL A 523 -3.35 -23.24 -17.92
CA VAL A 523 -2.87 -22.27 -16.91
C VAL A 523 -3.27 -20.84 -17.23
N LEU A 524 -3.38 -20.47 -18.52
CA LEU A 524 -3.60 -19.08 -18.95
C LEU A 524 -4.99 -18.83 -19.52
N ARG A 525 -5.98 -19.67 -19.15
CA ARG A 525 -7.31 -19.64 -19.77
C ARG A 525 -8.00 -18.29 -19.55
N ASN A 526 -7.87 -17.72 -18.36
CA ASN A 526 -8.51 -16.46 -17.99
C ASN A 526 -7.82 -15.29 -18.70
N GLU A 527 -6.50 -15.23 -18.66
CA GLU A 527 -5.64 -14.29 -19.36
C GLU A 527 -5.95 -14.27 -20.86
N CYS A 528 -5.98 -15.45 -21.50
CA CYS A 528 -6.29 -15.58 -22.92
C CYS A 528 -7.72 -15.12 -23.22
N SER A 529 -8.68 -15.43 -22.36
CA SER A 529 -10.06 -14.97 -22.55
C SER A 529 -10.15 -13.44 -22.54
N MET A 530 -9.38 -12.76 -21.69
CA MET A 530 -9.33 -11.30 -21.65
C MET A 530 -8.59 -10.73 -22.86
N ALA A 531 -7.51 -11.38 -23.30
CA ALA A 531 -6.76 -10.99 -24.51
C ALA A 531 -7.61 -11.08 -25.79
N TYR A 532 -8.45 -12.10 -25.94
CA TYR A 532 -9.39 -12.18 -27.06
C TYR A 532 -10.40 -11.02 -27.04
N ARG A 533 -10.91 -10.65 -25.86
CA ARG A 533 -11.83 -9.50 -25.74
C ARG A 533 -11.14 -8.19 -26.08
N TRP A 534 -9.90 -8.02 -25.61
CA TRP A 534 -9.07 -6.88 -25.99
C TRP A 534 -8.96 -6.75 -27.51
N ARG A 535 -8.58 -7.83 -28.21
CA ARG A 535 -8.47 -7.83 -29.68
C ARG A 535 -9.79 -7.39 -30.33
N ASP A 536 -10.90 -7.99 -29.92
CA ASP A 536 -12.21 -7.64 -30.48
C ASP A 536 -12.56 -6.16 -30.24
N TRP A 537 -12.33 -5.65 -29.02
CA TRP A 537 -12.65 -4.25 -28.67
C TRP A 537 -11.79 -3.23 -29.39
N VAL A 538 -10.50 -3.50 -29.61
CA VAL A 538 -9.60 -2.64 -30.39
C VAL A 538 -10.06 -2.54 -31.85
N GLU A 539 -10.68 -3.60 -32.38
CA GLU A 539 -11.26 -3.63 -33.72
C GLU A 539 -12.70 -3.08 -33.78
N GLY A 540 -13.25 -2.59 -32.66
CA GLY A 540 -14.62 -2.09 -32.57
C GLY A 540 -15.69 -3.20 -32.61
N GLN A 541 -15.31 -4.44 -32.31
CA GLN A 541 -16.18 -5.62 -32.28
C GLN A 541 -16.55 -5.99 -30.84
N ASN A 542 -17.73 -6.59 -30.66
CA ASN A 542 -18.19 -7.14 -29.37
C ASN A 542 -18.07 -6.16 -28.19
N LEU A 543 -18.29 -4.86 -28.45
CA LEU A 543 -18.21 -3.80 -27.45
C LEU A 543 -19.29 -3.96 -26.37
N PRO A 544 -18.98 -3.73 -25.08
CA PRO A 544 -19.98 -3.62 -24.03
C PRO A 544 -20.87 -2.39 -24.26
N ASN A 545 -22.19 -2.59 -24.30
CA ASN A 545 -23.14 -1.52 -24.65
C ASN A 545 -23.50 -0.58 -23.49
N ASP A 546 -23.15 -0.92 -22.24
CA ASP A 546 -23.78 -0.33 -21.04
C ASP A 546 -22.80 0.34 -20.05
N VAL A 547 -21.54 0.60 -20.44
CA VAL A 547 -20.57 1.24 -19.52
C VAL A 547 -20.88 2.74 -19.40
N PRO A 548 -21.20 3.26 -18.20
CA PRO A 548 -21.54 4.68 -18.03
C PRO A 548 -20.34 5.59 -18.32
N GLU A 549 -20.58 6.76 -18.91
CA GLU A 549 -19.54 7.77 -19.15
C GLU A 549 -18.77 8.15 -17.88
N ALA A 550 -19.47 8.27 -16.74
CA ALA A 550 -18.84 8.55 -15.45
C ALA A 550 -17.79 7.49 -15.03
N VAL A 551 -17.95 6.23 -15.46
CA VAL A 551 -16.94 5.18 -15.22
C VAL A 551 -15.72 5.40 -16.09
N MET A 552 -15.89 5.83 -17.33
CA MET A 552 -14.78 6.16 -18.23
C MET A 552 -14.03 7.42 -17.77
N LEU A 553 -14.75 8.39 -17.19
CA LEU A 553 -14.17 9.59 -16.57
C LEU A 553 -13.34 9.24 -15.33
N LEU A 554 -13.78 8.28 -14.51
CA LEU A 554 -12.99 7.78 -13.38
C LEU A 554 -11.62 7.27 -13.83
N PHE A 555 -11.59 6.42 -14.86
CA PHE A 555 -10.34 5.82 -15.34
C PHE A 555 -9.39 6.83 -15.99
N SER A 556 -9.94 7.82 -16.69
CA SER A 556 -9.14 8.86 -17.32
C SER A 556 -8.54 9.85 -16.31
N HIS A 557 -9.24 10.16 -15.22
CA HIS A 557 -8.84 11.24 -14.32
C HIS A 557 -8.24 10.78 -13.00
N GLY A 558 -8.66 9.62 -12.48
CA GLY A 558 -8.35 9.21 -11.11
C GLY A 558 -7.59 7.90 -10.96
N MET A 559 -7.51 7.07 -12.01
CA MET A 559 -6.99 5.72 -11.85
C MET A 559 -5.58 5.56 -12.38
N HIS A 560 -4.64 5.35 -11.47
CA HIS A 560 -3.23 5.22 -11.80
C HIS A 560 -2.90 3.78 -12.21
N ASP A 561 -1.95 3.65 -13.12
CA ASP A 561 -1.53 2.35 -13.68
C ASP A 561 -0.08 2.34 -14.19
N THR A 562 0.76 3.33 -13.84
CA THR A 562 2.13 3.39 -14.36
C THR A 562 3.01 2.36 -13.69
N VAL A 563 3.77 1.67 -14.53
CA VAL A 563 4.98 0.96 -14.14
C VAL A 563 6.00 2.02 -13.68
N PRO A 564 6.57 1.95 -12.47
CA PRO A 564 7.57 2.91 -12.04
C PRO A 564 8.77 2.90 -12.99
N GLU A 565 9.19 4.06 -13.50
CA GLU A 565 10.39 4.22 -14.38
C GLU A 565 11.65 3.53 -13.79
N LYS A 566 11.74 3.42 -12.46
CA LYS A 566 12.85 2.77 -11.73
C LYS A 566 12.81 1.23 -11.71
N MET A 567 11.95 0.57 -12.47
CA MET A 567 12.11 -0.87 -12.74
C MET A 567 12.96 -1.18 -13.97
N ASP A 568 13.45 -0.16 -14.69
CA ASP A 568 14.22 -0.31 -15.93
C ASP A 568 15.75 -0.50 -15.73
N PHE A 569 16.18 -0.99 -14.56
CA PHE A 569 17.62 -1.05 -14.22
C PHE A 569 18.38 -2.27 -14.73
N ARG A 570 17.77 -3.17 -15.51
CA ARG A 570 18.49 -4.30 -16.09
C ARG A 570 18.07 -4.59 -17.52
N SER A 571 18.88 -4.05 -18.43
CA SER A 571 19.15 -4.48 -19.80
C SER A 571 18.11 -4.11 -20.86
N ASN A 572 18.62 -3.63 -22.01
CA ASN A 572 17.97 -3.58 -23.32
C ASN A 572 17.56 -4.98 -23.84
N GLN A 573 16.88 -5.80 -23.04
CA GLN A 573 16.28 -7.06 -23.46
C GLN A 573 14.78 -7.03 -23.17
N GLN A 574 14.00 -7.35 -24.21
CA GLN A 574 12.54 -7.46 -24.25
C GLN A 574 11.89 -7.60 -22.86
N ALA A 575 11.39 -6.47 -22.39
CA ALA A 575 10.57 -6.34 -21.20
C ALA A 575 9.34 -7.25 -21.34
N ASN A 576 9.16 -8.15 -20.36
CA ASN A 576 7.87 -8.63 -19.83
C ASN A 576 8.01 -9.95 -19.06
N LEU A 577 9.08 -10.72 -19.22
CA LEU A 577 9.21 -12.00 -18.49
C LEU A 577 9.73 -11.86 -17.04
N PHE A 578 10.37 -10.74 -16.69
CA PHE A 578 11.04 -10.56 -15.39
C PHE A 578 10.59 -9.35 -14.54
N HIS A 579 9.66 -8.51 -15.02
CA HIS A 579 9.32 -7.23 -14.36
C HIS A 579 8.06 -7.21 -13.47
N GLY A 580 7.44 -8.36 -13.20
CA GLY A 580 6.45 -8.47 -12.12
C GLY A 580 5.08 -7.79 -12.37
N TYR A 581 4.90 -7.05 -13.46
CA TYR A 581 3.65 -6.38 -13.87
C TYR A 581 3.00 -7.15 -15.02
N ARG A 582 1.68 -7.38 -14.95
CA ARG A 582 0.90 -8.12 -15.97
C ARG A 582 -0.44 -7.43 -16.20
N TYR A 583 -0.78 -7.15 -17.47
CA TYR A 583 -2.03 -6.45 -17.81
C TYR A 583 -3.22 -7.40 -17.92
N PHE A 584 -2.99 -8.69 -18.17
CA PHE A 584 -4.06 -9.67 -18.31
C PHE A 584 -4.09 -10.68 -17.16
N THR A 585 -3.29 -10.49 -16.11
CA THR A 585 -3.29 -11.38 -14.94
C THR A 585 -4.04 -10.73 -13.78
N VAL A 586 -4.88 -11.53 -13.12
CA VAL A 586 -5.51 -11.17 -11.86
C VAL A 586 -4.54 -11.48 -10.73
N ARG A 587 -4.31 -10.54 -9.79
CA ARG A 587 -3.52 -10.84 -8.60
C ARG A 587 -4.19 -11.95 -7.78
N GLY A 588 -3.39 -12.82 -7.18
CA GLY A 588 -3.92 -13.86 -6.30
C GLY A 588 -4.58 -13.26 -5.05
N VAL A 589 -5.60 -13.95 -4.55
CA VAL A 589 -6.14 -13.74 -3.20
C VAL A 589 -5.55 -14.82 -2.31
N GLU A 590 -5.14 -14.46 -1.10
CA GLU A 590 -4.86 -15.45 -0.07
C GLU A 590 -5.92 -15.41 1.01
N VAL A 591 -6.64 -16.53 1.11
CA VAL A 591 -7.48 -16.84 2.25
C VAL A 591 -6.56 -17.44 3.29
N PRO A 592 -6.43 -16.81 4.47
CA PRO A 592 -5.65 -17.40 5.54
C PRO A 592 -6.23 -18.77 5.91
N THR A 593 -5.34 -19.76 6.08
CA THR A 593 -5.69 -21.14 6.48
C THR A 593 -5.50 -21.37 7.95
#